data_AF-A0A381NFF1-F1
#
_entry.id   AF-A0A381NFF1-F1
#
_cell.length_a   1.000
_cell.length_b   1.000
_cell.length_c   1.000
_cell.angle_alpha   90.00
_cell.angle_beta   90.00
_cell.angle_gamma   90.00
#
_symmetry.space_group_name_H-M   'P 1'
#
loop_
_entity.id
_entity.type
_entity.pdbx_description
1 polymer ?
#
loop_
_entity_poly.entity_id
_entity_poly.type
_entity_poly.pdbx_seq_one_letter_code
_entity_poly.pdbx_strand_id
1 'polypeptide(L)'
;MRILNPVNYALSVLSKASVVLVIGFAVLSSRANSDELLQVSDLPAVYRSIGELAGRGTFYAAGERFSFRIDDGNHYHGYAGPGVWAQEAKGVRTQGLVYGVDDGAIVSAGYLIRQVDLLSGKSFHGLTLREVDLPVAYSMTIDLIAGETEDSNQYLWLWHFTSTNDIAPLMLSAGQLPLATSMPSEYKVFACDHLPETRFCPGMGRHFIALSDPVTAGSYSRQPTSTGDDGVIYGEAAGKLIFIEYAFSQQDLAGGISWSAAIPLSGIPIPPIDNIHVLHFGTDGSTRGSYTVHMYFLPEEIYLAWESEPSTL
;
A
#
# COMPACT_ATOMS: atom_id res chain seq x y z
N MET A 1 -23.89 8.42 -50.23
CA MET A 1 -23.65 9.68 -49.51
C MET A 1 -24.48 9.65 -48.24
N ARG A 2 -23.90 9.27 -47.09
CA ARG A 2 -24.61 9.19 -45.81
C ARG A 2 -24.54 10.57 -45.14
N ILE A 3 -25.70 11.18 -44.93
CA ILE A 3 -25.83 12.46 -44.24
C ILE A 3 -25.67 12.18 -42.74
N LEU A 4 -24.58 12.64 -42.14
CA LEU A 4 -24.35 12.60 -40.70
C LEU A 4 -25.23 13.67 -40.04
N ASN A 5 -26.05 13.22 -39.09
CA ASN A 5 -26.99 14.05 -38.34
C ASN A 5 -26.21 14.99 -37.39
N PRO A 6 -26.26 16.33 -37.56
CA PRO A 6 -25.41 17.29 -36.86
C PRO A 6 -25.62 17.32 -35.33
N VAL A 7 -26.75 16.78 -34.85
CA VAL A 7 -27.09 16.71 -33.42
C VAL A 7 -26.18 15.74 -32.64
N ASN A 8 -25.76 14.63 -33.26
CA ASN A 8 -24.91 13.64 -32.58
C ASN A 8 -23.46 14.08 -32.43
N TYR A 9 -22.96 14.94 -33.34
CA TYR A 9 -21.61 15.46 -33.23
C TYR A 9 -21.50 16.49 -32.10
N ALA A 10 -22.49 17.38 -31.97
CA ALA A 10 -22.54 18.39 -30.92
C ALA A 10 -22.61 17.77 -29.50
N LEU A 11 -23.38 16.70 -29.30
CA LEU A 11 -23.44 15.99 -28.00
C LEU A 11 -22.10 15.31 -27.64
N SER A 12 -21.37 14.77 -28.62
CA SER A 12 -20.06 14.15 -28.35
C SER A 12 -18.98 15.17 -27.97
N VAL A 13 -19.06 16.39 -28.52
CA VAL A 13 -18.13 17.48 -28.23
C VAL A 13 -18.44 18.12 -26.88
N LEU A 14 -19.74 18.28 -26.54
CA LEU A 14 -20.16 18.80 -25.23
C LEU A 14 -19.86 17.80 -24.09
N SER A 15 -19.99 16.50 -24.32
CA SER A 15 -19.58 15.46 -23.35
C SER A 15 -18.07 15.50 -23.06
N LYS A 16 -17.24 15.67 -24.10
CA LYS A 16 -15.77 15.76 -23.94
C LYS A 16 -15.35 17.09 -23.31
N ALA A 17 -16.01 18.20 -23.63
CA ALA A 17 -15.74 19.49 -23.00
C ALA A 17 -16.09 19.50 -21.51
N SER A 18 -17.19 18.84 -21.10
CA SER A 18 -17.57 18.72 -19.68
C SER A 18 -16.62 17.81 -18.89
N VAL A 19 -16.11 16.73 -19.48
CA VAL A 19 -15.08 15.88 -18.82
C VAL A 19 -13.76 16.63 -18.66
N VAL A 20 -13.35 17.42 -19.65
CA VAL A 20 -12.14 18.26 -19.55
C VAL A 20 -12.32 19.39 -18.53
N LEU A 21 -13.53 19.94 -18.38
CA LEU A 21 -13.81 20.98 -17.38
C LEU A 21 -13.86 20.43 -15.95
N VAL A 22 -14.36 19.20 -15.74
CA VAL A 22 -14.38 18.53 -14.43
C VAL A 22 -12.97 18.09 -14.02
N ILE A 23 -12.14 17.62 -14.96
CA ILE A 23 -10.72 17.33 -14.70
C ILE A 23 -9.95 18.63 -14.46
N GLY A 24 -10.28 19.72 -15.18
CA GLY A 24 -9.63 21.03 -15.00
C GLY A 24 -9.94 21.73 -13.67
N PHE A 25 -11.13 21.52 -13.10
CA PHE A 25 -11.48 22.08 -11.79
C PHE A 25 -10.97 21.26 -10.60
N ALA A 26 -10.72 19.96 -10.78
CA ALA A 26 -10.04 19.15 -9.76
C ALA A 26 -8.53 19.48 -9.65
N VAL A 27 -7.92 20.03 -10.72
CA VAL A 27 -6.48 20.33 -10.78
C VAL A 27 -6.13 21.74 -10.25
N LEU A 28 -7.12 22.59 -9.92
CA LEU A 28 -6.88 23.98 -9.50
C LEU A 28 -7.17 24.26 -8.01
N SER A 29 -7.45 23.24 -7.22
CA SER A 29 -7.69 23.37 -5.76
C SER A 29 -6.81 22.42 -4.93
N SER A 30 -5.50 22.39 -5.19
CA SER A 30 -4.53 21.89 -4.20
C SER A 30 -3.12 22.42 -4.47
N ARG A 31 -2.96 23.74 -4.31
CA ARG A 31 -1.69 24.26 -3.77
C ARG A 31 -1.83 24.34 -2.24
N ALA A 32 -2.12 23.20 -1.62
CA ALA A 32 -1.72 23.00 -0.23
C ALA A 32 -0.22 22.68 -0.29
N ASN A 33 0.55 23.34 0.56
CA ASN A 33 1.96 23.06 0.73
C ASN A 33 2.10 21.56 1.01
N SER A 34 2.97 20.84 0.30
CA SER A 34 3.17 19.38 0.43
C SER A 34 3.63 18.90 1.81
N ASP A 35 3.75 19.82 2.76
CA ASP A 35 4.36 19.64 4.08
C ASP A 35 3.37 19.82 5.23
N GLU A 36 2.13 20.25 4.97
CA GLU A 36 1.14 20.45 6.03
C GLU A 36 0.30 19.18 6.24
N LEU A 37 0.39 18.61 7.44
CA LEU A 37 -0.41 17.44 7.82
C LEU A 37 -1.89 17.83 7.91
N LEU A 38 -2.75 16.92 7.46
CA LEU A 38 -4.19 17.01 7.67
C LEU A 38 -4.50 17.11 9.17
N GLN A 39 -5.53 17.86 9.50
CA GLN A 39 -6.02 18.01 10.86
C GLN A 39 -7.13 16.99 11.14
N VAL A 40 -7.33 16.66 12.41
CA VAL A 40 -8.42 15.79 12.85
C VAL A 40 -9.80 16.32 12.44
N SER A 41 -9.92 17.65 12.26
CA SER A 41 -11.13 18.29 11.74
C SER A 41 -11.43 17.96 10.28
N ASP A 42 -10.44 17.45 9.53
CA ASP A 42 -10.58 17.04 8.14
C ASP A 42 -11.13 15.61 8.02
N LEU A 43 -11.15 14.84 9.12
CA LEU A 43 -11.76 13.52 9.12
C LEU A 43 -13.28 13.61 8.93
N PRO A 44 -13.89 12.65 8.20
CA PRO A 44 -15.33 12.55 8.11
C PRO A 44 -16.00 12.50 9.49
N ALA A 45 -17.18 13.13 9.62
CA ALA A 45 -17.86 13.28 10.91
C ALA A 45 -18.24 11.97 11.63
N VAL A 46 -18.12 10.82 10.97
CA VAL A 46 -18.29 9.48 11.57
C VAL A 46 -17.09 9.08 12.42
N TYR A 47 -15.92 9.69 12.22
CA TYR A 47 -14.73 9.41 13.00
C TYR A 47 -14.82 10.00 14.40
N ARG A 48 -14.49 9.18 15.39
CA ARG A 48 -14.41 9.57 16.79
C ARG A 48 -13.14 8.99 17.41
N SER A 49 -12.69 9.64 18.48
CA SER A 49 -11.57 9.14 19.24
C SER A 49 -11.92 7.80 19.86
N ILE A 50 -11.00 6.84 19.75
CA ILE A 50 -11.06 5.53 20.38
C ILE A 50 -10.04 5.40 21.52
N GLY A 51 -9.43 6.53 21.92
CA GLY A 51 -8.39 6.59 22.94
C GLY A 51 -7.00 6.22 22.42
N GLU A 52 -6.11 5.87 23.35
CA GLU A 52 -4.71 5.58 23.06
C GLU A 52 -4.51 4.13 22.62
N LEU A 53 -3.67 3.91 21.60
CA LEU A 53 -3.21 2.59 21.19
C LEU A 53 -1.69 2.53 21.25
N ALA A 54 -1.14 1.45 21.82
CA ALA A 54 0.28 1.13 21.78
C ALA A 54 1.26 2.19 22.36
N GLY A 55 0.80 3.13 23.19
CA GLY A 55 1.66 4.26 23.60
C GLY A 55 1.89 5.30 22.49
N ARG A 56 1.15 5.23 21.38
CA ARG A 56 1.36 6.03 20.16
C ARG A 56 0.38 7.20 20.01
N GLY A 57 -0.09 7.74 21.13
CA GLY A 57 -1.02 8.87 21.14
C GLY A 57 -2.46 8.46 20.86
N THR A 58 -3.31 9.44 20.55
CA THR A 58 -4.75 9.25 20.42
C THR A 58 -5.12 8.78 19.02
N PHE A 59 -5.94 7.73 18.92
CA PHE A 59 -6.44 7.21 17.65
C PHE A 59 -7.91 7.56 17.42
N TYR A 60 -8.27 7.64 16.14
CA TYR A 60 -9.63 7.84 15.65
C TYR A 60 -10.02 6.70 14.71
N ALA A 61 -11.27 6.24 14.80
CA ALA A 61 -11.85 5.25 13.90
C ALA A 61 -13.29 5.63 13.56
N ALA A 62 -13.86 5.02 12.52
CA ALA A 62 -15.26 5.20 12.17
C ALA A 62 -16.16 4.59 13.28
N GLY A 63 -16.90 5.44 13.99
CA GLY A 63 -17.67 5.07 15.18
C GLY A 63 -16.89 5.21 16.48
N GLU A 64 -17.42 4.69 17.59
CA GLU A 64 -16.82 4.83 18.93
C GLU A 64 -15.87 3.67 19.30
N ARG A 65 -15.66 2.72 18.39
CA ARG A 65 -14.75 1.58 18.56
C ARG A 65 -14.04 1.30 17.25
N PHE A 66 -12.81 0.80 17.33
CA PHE A 66 -12.17 0.27 16.15
C PHE A 66 -12.93 -0.97 15.66
N SER A 67 -12.83 -1.23 14.36
CA SER A 67 -13.24 -2.48 13.75
C SER A 67 -11.99 -3.17 13.20
N PHE A 68 -12.01 -4.49 13.15
CA PHE A 68 -10.97 -5.22 12.43
C PHE A 68 -11.22 -5.17 10.94
N ARG A 69 -10.13 -5.20 10.17
CA ARG A 69 -10.25 -5.55 8.75
C ARG A 69 -10.69 -7.01 8.66
N ILE A 70 -11.81 -7.26 7.97
CA ILE A 70 -12.25 -8.63 7.67
C ILE A 70 -11.30 -9.25 6.64
N ASP A 71 -10.90 -10.50 6.77
CA ASP A 71 -10.06 -11.16 5.77
C ASP A 71 -10.76 -11.29 4.41
N ASP A 72 -9.96 -11.31 3.35
CA ASP A 72 -10.46 -11.51 1.99
C ASP A 72 -10.52 -12.99 1.56
N GLY A 73 -10.13 -13.89 2.47
CA GLY A 73 -10.01 -15.32 2.25
C GLY A 73 -8.76 -15.91 2.87
N ASN A 74 -8.56 -17.21 2.62
CA ASN A 74 -7.41 -17.98 3.09
C ASN A 74 -6.16 -17.72 2.22
N HIS A 75 -5.06 -18.37 2.61
CA HIS A 75 -3.70 -18.32 2.04
C HIS A 75 -3.58 -18.29 0.50
N TYR A 76 -2.41 -17.87 0.04
CA TYR A 76 -1.97 -18.06 -1.34
C TYR A 76 -1.02 -19.25 -1.47
N HIS A 77 -1.32 -20.18 -2.38
CA HIS A 77 -0.39 -21.24 -2.76
C HIS A 77 0.70 -20.68 -3.69
N GLY A 78 1.96 -20.89 -3.33
CA GLY A 78 3.10 -20.40 -4.10
C GLY A 78 3.07 -20.76 -5.60
N TYR A 79 2.77 -19.76 -6.43
CA TYR A 79 3.65 -19.08 -7.39
C TYR A 79 2.93 -17.77 -7.74
N ALA A 80 3.61 -16.61 -7.67
CA ALA A 80 3.09 -15.26 -7.94
C ALA A 80 2.56 -15.07 -9.39
N GLY A 81 1.46 -15.73 -9.72
CA GLY A 81 0.74 -15.63 -10.98
C GLY A 81 -0.58 -14.87 -10.82
N PRO A 82 -0.98 -14.09 -11.83
CA PRO A 82 -2.11 -13.14 -11.81
C PRO A 82 -3.49 -13.74 -11.56
N GLY A 83 -3.70 -15.03 -11.87
CA GLY A 83 -5.03 -15.64 -11.89
C GLY A 83 -5.72 -15.77 -10.52
N VAL A 84 -5.04 -15.40 -9.43
CA VAL A 84 -5.50 -15.59 -8.03
C VAL A 84 -5.53 -14.26 -7.26
N TRP A 85 -4.99 -13.19 -7.85
CA TRP A 85 -5.28 -11.84 -7.39
C TRP A 85 -6.76 -11.59 -7.61
N ALA A 86 -7.40 -10.79 -6.77
CA ALA A 86 -8.81 -10.47 -6.91
C ALA A 86 -9.07 -10.06 -8.37
N GLN A 87 -9.67 -10.96 -9.17
CA GLN A 87 -9.93 -10.71 -10.59
C GLN A 87 -10.91 -9.55 -10.77
N GLU A 88 -11.54 -9.12 -9.68
CA GLU A 88 -12.40 -7.97 -9.58
C GLU A 88 -11.89 -7.07 -8.46
N ALA A 89 -11.66 -5.80 -8.76
CA ALA A 89 -11.41 -4.77 -7.75
C ALA A 89 -12.56 -4.81 -6.73
N LYS A 90 -12.23 -5.03 -5.45
CA LYS A 90 -13.24 -5.19 -4.39
C LYS A 90 -13.78 -3.83 -3.89
N GLY A 91 -13.36 -2.74 -4.54
CA GLY A 91 -13.68 -1.36 -4.20
C GLY A 91 -12.86 -0.84 -3.01
N VAL A 92 -12.89 0.48 -2.82
CA VAL A 92 -12.30 1.17 -1.66
C VAL A 92 -12.93 0.63 -0.38
N ARG A 93 -12.15 -0.08 0.44
CA ARG A 93 -12.59 -0.61 1.74
C ARG A 93 -11.87 0.06 2.89
N THR A 94 -12.63 0.84 3.63
CA THR A 94 -12.14 1.69 4.71
C THR A 94 -12.41 1.07 6.08
N GLN A 95 -12.99 -0.14 6.07
CA GLN A 95 -13.27 -0.93 7.25
C GLN A 95 -11.99 -1.19 8.05
N GLY A 96 -12.02 -0.75 9.31
CA GLY A 96 -10.95 -0.96 10.28
C GLY A 96 -9.75 -0.02 10.11
N LEU A 97 -9.90 1.03 9.30
CA LEU A 97 -8.93 2.12 9.21
C LEU A 97 -8.93 2.90 10.53
N VAL A 98 -7.73 3.19 11.02
CA VAL A 98 -7.48 4.03 12.18
C VAL A 98 -6.54 5.17 11.80
N TYR A 99 -6.73 6.33 12.42
CA TYR A 99 -5.89 7.52 12.26
C TYR A 99 -5.25 7.86 13.59
N GLY A 100 -3.91 7.91 13.65
CA GLY A 100 -3.18 8.39 14.81
C GLY A 100 -3.03 9.90 14.74
N VAL A 101 -3.39 10.58 15.83
CA VAL A 101 -3.41 12.04 15.94
C VAL A 101 -2.49 12.50 17.05
N ASP A 102 -1.66 13.50 16.75
CA ASP A 102 -0.83 14.22 17.70
C ASP A 102 -1.03 15.73 17.54
N ASP A 103 -1.27 16.44 18.64
CA ASP A 103 -1.63 17.87 18.68
C ASP A 103 -2.66 18.31 17.62
N GLY A 104 -3.67 17.45 17.36
CA GLY A 104 -4.72 17.70 16.37
C GLY A 104 -4.34 17.37 14.92
N ALA A 105 -3.06 17.12 14.61
CA ALA A 105 -2.59 16.70 13.30
C ALA A 105 -2.65 15.16 13.13
N ILE A 106 -3.04 14.70 11.95
CA ILE A 106 -3.00 13.28 11.56
C ILE A 106 -1.56 12.94 11.21
N VAL A 107 -0.88 12.22 12.12
CA VAL A 107 0.54 11.84 11.99
C VAL A 107 0.72 10.43 11.47
N SER A 108 -0.31 9.58 11.55
CA SER A 108 -0.28 8.23 11.00
C SER A 108 -1.67 7.73 10.61
N ALA A 109 -1.71 6.73 9.75
CA ALA A 109 -2.92 5.97 9.45
C ALA A 109 -2.57 4.48 9.27
N GLY A 110 -3.55 3.60 9.48
CA GLY A 110 -3.36 2.18 9.20
C GLY A 110 -4.44 1.29 9.77
N TYR A 111 -4.09 0.06 10.13
CA TYR A 111 -5.08 -0.99 10.41
C TYR A 111 -4.73 -1.82 11.63
N LEU A 112 -5.78 -2.28 12.31
CA LEU A 112 -5.70 -3.36 13.27
C LEU A 112 -6.02 -4.70 12.61
N ILE A 113 -5.07 -5.62 12.69
CA ILE A 113 -5.20 -6.99 12.16
C ILE A 113 -5.04 -7.96 13.33
N ARG A 114 -6.02 -8.85 13.52
CA ARG A 114 -5.95 -9.83 14.62
C ARG A 114 -4.80 -10.79 14.37
N GLN A 115 -4.03 -11.10 15.42
CA GLN A 115 -2.94 -12.07 15.31
C GLN A 115 -3.47 -13.41 14.83
N VAL A 116 -4.63 -13.87 15.34
CA VAL A 116 -5.24 -15.16 14.93
C VAL A 116 -5.52 -15.25 13.43
N ASP A 117 -5.87 -14.15 12.78
CA ASP A 117 -6.09 -14.12 11.33
C ASP A 117 -4.75 -14.30 10.58
N LEU A 118 -3.70 -13.62 11.05
CA LEU A 118 -2.34 -13.79 10.52
C LEU A 118 -1.81 -15.22 10.74
N LEU A 119 -2.12 -15.84 11.88
CA LEU A 119 -1.74 -17.24 12.16
C LEU A 119 -2.51 -18.23 11.29
N SER A 120 -3.73 -17.88 10.91
CA SER A 120 -4.57 -18.69 10.04
C SER A 120 -4.25 -18.51 8.56
N GLY A 121 -3.23 -17.71 8.22
CA GLY A 121 -2.83 -17.47 6.83
C GLY A 121 -3.84 -16.62 6.06
N LYS A 122 -4.60 -15.76 6.75
CA LYS A 122 -5.56 -14.87 6.11
C LYS A 122 -4.86 -13.75 5.35
N SER A 123 -5.39 -13.41 4.18
CA SER A 123 -4.89 -12.30 3.35
C SER A 123 -5.87 -11.12 3.35
N PHE A 124 -5.35 -9.91 3.15
CA PHE A 124 -6.09 -8.66 3.21
C PHE A 124 -5.75 -7.81 1.99
N HIS A 125 -6.74 -7.58 1.13
CA HIS A 125 -6.59 -6.87 -0.13
C HIS A 125 -7.21 -5.47 -0.09
N GLY A 126 -6.71 -4.58 -0.95
CA GLY A 126 -7.34 -3.29 -1.24
C GLY A 126 -7.50 -2.40 -0.02
N LEU A 127 -6.55 -2.49 0.93
CA LEU A 127 -6.52 -1.63 2.11
C LEU A 127 -6.20 -0.22 1.65
N THR A 128 -7.18 0.66 1.70
CA THR A 128 -7.06 2.02 1.18
C THR A 128 -6.87 3.04 2.29
N LEU A 129 -5.84 3.88 2.15
CA LEU A 129 -5.66 5.04 3.02
C LEU A 129 -6.47 6.26 2.53
N ARG A 130 -7.21 6.13 1.41
CA ARG A 130 -7.84 7.23 0.64
C ARG A 130 -9.18 7.76 1.16
N GLU A 131 -9.60 7.52 2.40
CA GLU A 131 -10.81 8.24 2.88
C GLU A 131 -10.58 9.75 2.98
N VAL A 132 -9.32 10.15 3.12
CA VAL A 132 -8.85 11.52 3.06
C VAL A 132 -7.58 11.58 2.21
N ASP A 133 -7.25 12.75 1.67
CA ASP A 133 -6.07 12.97 0.84
C ASP A 133 -4.78 12.99 1.68
N LEU A 134 -4.40 11.82 2.20
CA LEU A 134 -3.23 11.70 3.08
C LEU A 134 -1.93 12.06 2.34
N PRO A 135 -0.98 12.67 3.07
CA PRO A 135 0.34 12.95 2.53
C PRO A 135 1.15 11.65 2.35
N VAL A 136 2.36 11.83 1.84
CA VAL A 136 3.33 10.73 1.70
C VAL A 136 3.73 10.14 3.05
N ALA A 137 3.86 8.81 3.10
CA ALA A 137 4.39 8.11 4.27
C ALA A 137 5.92 8.09 4.23
N TYR A 138 6.57 8.46 5.33
CA TYR A 138 8.02 8.40 5.49
C TYR A 138 8.50 7.10 6.10
N SER A 139 7.64 6.41 6.85
CA SER A 139 7.98 5.15 7.50
C SER A 139 6.74 4.28 7.78
N MET A 140 6.99 3.03 8.13
CA MET A 140 5.98 2.07 8.57
C MET A 140 6.37 1.45 9.93
N THR A 141 5.41 1.19 10.81
CA THR A 141 5.62 0.36 12.00
C THR A 141 4.59 -0.76 12.08
N ILE A 142 4.98 -1.83 12.76
CA ILE A 142 4.15 -3.01 12.99
C ILE A 142 4.29 -3.40 14.46
N ASP A 143 3.28 -3.10 15.27
CA ASP A 143 3.35 -3.28 16.71
C ASP A 143 2.36 -4.33 17.19
N LEU A 144 2.84 -5.33 17.93
CA LEU A 144 1.97 -6.21 18.69
C LEU A 144 1.36 -5.42 19.85
N ILE A 145 0.03 -5.44 19.94
CA ILE A 145 -0.70 -4.83 21.05
C ILE A 145 -1.71 -5.80 21.63
N ALA A 146 -2.05 -5.58 22.90
CA ALA A 146 -3.13 -6.32 23.55
C ALA A 146 -4.43 -6.08 22.77
N GLY A 147 -5.17 -7.14 22.47
CA GLY A 147 -6.51 -7.02 21.90
C GLY A 147 -7.58 -7.02 22.98
N GLU A 148 -8.82 -7.31 22.58
CA GLU A 148 -10.00 -7.20 23.45
C GLU A 148 -9.99 -8.21 24.61
N THR A 149 -9.28 -9.32 24.47
CA THR A 149 -9.14 -10.38 25.48
C THR A 149 -7.67 -10.80 25.64
N GLU A 150 -7.34 -11.44 26.77
CA GLU A 150 -5.98 -11.93 27.05
C GLU A 150 -5.43 -12.89 25.99
N ASP A 151 -6.32 -13.59 25.27
CA ASP A 151 -5.96 -14.56 24.22
C ASP A 151 -6.08 -14.00 22.79
N SER A 152 -6.47 -12.73 22.62
CA SER A 152 -6.77 -12.14 21.31
C SER A 152 -5.85 -10.98 20.95
N ASN A 153 -4.55 -11.19 21.06
CA ASN A 153 -3.56 -10.24 20.57
C ASN A 153 -3.83 -9.79 19.12
N GLN A 154 -3.38 -8.58 18.82
CA GLN A 154 -3.55 -7.96 17.51
C GLN A 154 -2.30 -7.17 17.14
N TYR A 155 -2.16 -6.89 15.86
CA TYR A 155 -1.09 -6.06 15.35
C TYR A 155 -1.64 -4.76 14.79
N LEU A 156 -0.96 -3.68 15.13
CA LEU A 156 -1.19 -2.33 14.64
C LEU A 156 -0.17 -2.04 13.53
N TRP A 157 -0.64 -2.05 12.29
CA TRP A 157 0.11 -1.61 11.12
C TRP A 157 -0.11 -0.13 10.92
N LEU A 158 0.95 0.68 10.89
CA LEU A 158 0.88 2.12 10.70
C LEU A 158 1.85 2.62 9.65
N TRP A 159 1.37 3.54 8.83
CA TRP A 159 2.17 4.40 7.97
C TRP A 159 2.24 5.78 8.61
N HIS A 160 3.45 6.32 8.74
CA HIS A 160 3.71 7.57 9.44
C HIS A 160 4.02 8.68 8.45
N PHE A 161 3.37 9.83 8.64
CA PHE A 161 3.44 10.99 7.75
C PHE A 161 4.43 12.06 8.24
N THR A 162 5.01 11.86 9.41
CA THR A 162 6.11 12.68 9.91
C THR A 162 7.44 12.07 9.53
N SER A 163 8.36 12.89 9.04
CA SER A 163 9.73 12.45 8.80
C SER A 163 10.43 12.21 10.14
N THR A 164 11.19 11.13 10.24
CA THR A 164 12.09 10.87 11.37
C THR A 164 13.41 11.62 11.24
N ASN A 165 13.65 12.28 10.11
CA ASN A 165 14.85 13.07 9.83
C ASN A 165 14.58 14.56 10.06
N ASP A 166 15.58 15.28 10.58
CA ASP A 166 15.50 16.74 10.78
C ASP A 166 15.20 17.51 9.49
N ILE A 167 15.64 16.96 8.35
CA ILE A 167 15.33 17.47 7.02
C ILE A 167 14.53 16.39 6.30
N ALA A 168 13.27 16.69 6.02
CA ALA A 168 12.40 15.78 5.30
C ALA A 168 12.99 15.49 3.90
N PRO A 169 13.08 14.21 3.50
CA PRO A 169 13.51 13.87 2.16
C PRO A 169 12.51 14.41 1.12
N LEU A 170 13.00 14.74 -0.07
CA LEU A 170 12.14 15.17 -1.17
C LEU A 170 11.25 14.01 -1.61
N MET A 171 9.93 14.18 -1.50
CA MET A 171 8.94 13.19 -1.91
C MET A 171 8.17 13.63 -3.15
N LEU A 172 7.53 12.67 -3.82
CA LEU A 172 6.75 12.95 -5.04
C LEU A 172 5.32 13.36 -4.69
N SER A 173 4.72 14.17 -5.56
CA SER A 173 3.30 14.53 -5.44
C SER A 173 2.39 13.39 -5.90
N ALA A 174 1.12 13.42 -5.49
CA ALA A 174 0.10 12.50 -5.99
C ALA A 174 0.05 12.48 -7.53
N GLY A 175 -0.05 11.28 -8.11
CA GLY A 175 -0.04 11.06 -9.56
C GLY A 175 1.35 11.10 -10.21
N GLN A 176 2.43 11.40 -9.47
CA GLN A 176 3.80 11.24 -9.96
C GLN A 176 4.34 9.87 -9.57
N LEU A 177 4.91 9.15 -10.53
CA LEU A 177 5.60 7.88 -10.27
C LEU A 177 7.13 8.02 -10.39
N PRO A 178 7.90 7.40 -9.49
CA PRO A 178 9.35 7.34 -9.60
C PRO A 178 9.77 6.66 -10.90
N LEU A 179 10.88 7.08 -11.48
CA LEU A 179 11.44 6.41 -12.66
C LEU A 179 12.17 5.14 -12.22
N ALA A 180 12.02 4.04 -12.94
CA ALA A 180 12.80 2.82 -12.66
C ALA A 180 14.32 3.08 -12.78
N THR A 181 14.72 4.04 -13.61
CA THR A 181 16.11 4.46 -13.78
C THR A 181 16.69 5.23 -12.59
N SER A 182 15.88 5.61 -11.59
CA SER A 182 16.38 6.21 -10.35
C SER A 182 16.86 5.17 -9.35
N MET A 183 16.54 3.88 -9.55
CA MET A 183 17.01 2.81 -8.67
C MET A 183 18.52 2.61 -8.85
N PRO A 184 19.23 2.25 -7.76
CA PRO A 184 20.61 1.80 -7.85
C PRO A 184 20.78 0.59 -8.78
N SER A 185 21.92 0.51 -9.45
CA SER A 185 22.19 -0.50 -10.51
C SER A 185 22.21 -1.95 -10.04
N GLU A 186 22.34 -2.16 -8.73
CA GLU A 186 22.31 -3.46 -8.05
C GLU A 186 20.92 -4.08 -7.99
N TYR A 187 19.86 -3.27 -8.15
CA TYR A 187 18.50 -3.76 -8.25
C TYR A 187 18.28 -4.45 -9.59
N LYS A 188 17.90 -5.74 -9.52
CA LYS A 188 17.69 -6.59 -10.69
C LYS A 188 16.30 -7.19 -10.65
N VAL A 189 15.73 -7.41 -11.84
CA VAL A 189 14.47 -8.14 -11.99
C VAL A 189 14.67 -9.58 -11.53
N PHE A 190 13.88 -10.02 -10.54
CA PHE A 190 13.98 -11.37 -9.97
C PHE A 190 12.74 -12.25 -10.22
N ALA A 191 11.52 -11.71 -10.22
CA ALA A 191 10.30 -12.53 -10.30
C ALA A 191 9.62 -12.50 -11.69
N CYS A 192 8.58 -13.34 -11.84
CA CYS A 192 7.78 -13.59 -13.05
C CYS A 192 8.43 -14.49 -14.12
N ASP A 193 9.03 -15.62 -13.69
CA ASP A 193 9.56 -16.68 -14.58
C ASP A 193 8.59 -17.24 -15.65
N HIS A 194 7.27 -16.98 -15.57
CA HIS A 194 6.27 -17.48 -16.52
C HIS A 194 6.33 -16.82 -17.90
N LEU A 195 6.83 -15.58 -18.01
CA LEU A 195 7.14 -14.93 -19.27
C LEU A 195 8.64 -14.60 -19.29
N PRO A 196 9.52 -15.58 -19.57
CA PRO A 196 10.96 -15.38 -19.46
C PRO A 196 11.49 -14.25 -20.36
N GLU A 197 10.75 -13.90 -21.43
CA GLU A 197 11.08 -12.82 -22.36
C GLU A 197 10.84 -11.42 -21.78
N THR A 198 9.75 -11.22 -21.02
CA THR A 198 9.37 -9.88 -20.54
C THR A 198 9.46 -9.72 -19.03
N ARG A 199 9.44 -10.82 -18.27
CA ARG A 199 9.41 -10.88 -16.80
C ARG A 199 8.29 -10.03 -16.17
N PHE A 200 7.24 -9.72 -16.93
CA PHE A 200 6.10 -8.94 -16.46
C PHE A 200 5.04 -9.87 -15.89
N CYS A 201 4.58 -9.62 -14.66
CA CYS A 201 3.41 -10.27 -14.10
C CYS A 201 2.17 -9.42 -14.39
N PRO A 202 1.16 -9.95 -15.11
CA PRO A 202 -0.15 -9.29 -15.19
C PRO A 202 -0.66 -8.94 -13.78
N GLY A 203 -1.36 -7.82 -13.63
CA GLY A 203 -1.84 -7.38 -12.33
C GLY A 203 -0.78 -6.87 -11.33
N MET A 204 0.52 -6.96 -11.62
CA MET A 204 1.57 -6.60 -10.64
C MET A 204 2.80 -5.91 -11.23
N GLY A 205 3.11 -6.09 -12.51
CA GLY A 205 4.36 -5.59 -13.08
C GLY A 205 5.58 -6.47 -12.79
N ARG A 206 6.77 -5.91 -12.95
CA ARG A 206 8.06 -6.56 -12.70
C ARG A 206 8.52 -6.31 -11.28
N HIS A 207 9.19 -7.28 -10.67
CA HIS A 207 9.71 -7.14 -9.31
C HIS A 207 11.23 -7.02 -9.34
N PHE A 208 11.74 -5.92 -8.79
CA PHE A 208 13.16 -5.62 -8.64
C PHE A 208 13.58 -5.82 -7.19
N ILE A 209 14.75 -6.42 -6.98
CA ILE A 209 15.37 -6.57 -5.65
C ILE A 209 16.88 -6.38 -5.79
N ALA A 210 17.52 -5.80 -4.77
CA ALA A 210 18.98 -5.76 -4.70
C ALA A 210 19.52 -7.18 -4.46
N LEU A 211 20.28 -7.71 -5.43
CA LEU A 211 20.83 -9.07 -5.35
C LEU A 211 22.21 -9.13 -4.65
N SER A 212 22.56 -8.12 -3.86
CA SER A 212 23.89 -8.00 -3.23
C SER A 212 24.11 -8.96 -2.06
N ASP A 213 23.09 -9.62 -1.52
CA ASP A 213 23.24 -10.68 -0.50
C ASP A 213 22.74 -12.05 -1.02
N PRO A 214 23.63 -12.97 -1.42
CA PRO A 214 23.27 -14.34 -1.70
C PRO A 214 23.07 -15.09 -0.38
N VAL A 215 21.92 -14.92 0.28
CA VAL A 215 21.47 -15.91 1.25
C VAL A 215 20.94 -17.09 0.42
N THR A 216 21.70 -18.18 0.43
CA THR A 216 21.42 -19.52 -0.10
C THR A 216 20.05 -19.72 -0.76
N ALA A 217 20.09 -20.09 -2.04
CA ALA A 217 19.02 -20.71 -2.85
C ALA A 217 17.60 -20.68 -2.25
N GLY A 218 16.84 -19.63 -2.56
CA GLY A 218 15.40 -19.57 -2.30
C GLY A 218 14.98 -18.91 -0.98
N SER A 219 15.92 -18.34 -0.22
CA SER A 219 15.63 -17.60 1.02
C SER A 219 16.19 -16.18 0.93
N TYR A 220 15.33 -15.20 0.66
CA TYR A 220 15.70 -13.78 0.71
C TYR A 220 15.38 -13.25 2.11
N SER A 221 16.35 -12.62 2.78
CA SER A 221 16.03 -11.77 3.93
C SER A 221 15.30 -10.54 3.41
N ARG A 222 13.98 -10.60 3.40
CA ARG A 222 13.06 -9.51 3.02
C ARG A 222 12.60 -8.69 4.22
N GLN A 223 13.22 -8.93 5.37
CA GLN A 223 12.86 -8.26 6.61
C GLN A 223 13.51 -6.88 6.62
N PRO A 224 12.72 -5.82 6.79
CA PRO A 224 13.27 -4.48 6.87
C PRO A 224 14.20 -4.35 8.07
N THR A 225 15.34 -3.68 7.87
CA THR A 225 16.19 -3.24 8.97
C THR A 225 15.74 -1.86 9.45
N SER A 226 16.11 -1.49 10.68
CA SER A 226 15.79 -0.16 11.24
C SER A 226 16.63 0.98 10.63
N THR A 227 17.49 0.68 9.65
CA THR A 227 18.51 1.61 9.14
C THR A 227 18.56 1.73 7.62
N GLY A 228 17.69 1.05 6.87
CA GLY A 228 17.77 1.08 5.41
C GLY A 228 16.64 0.34 4.69
N ASP A 229 16.77 0.31 3.38
CA ASP A 229 15.90 -0.35 2.41
C ASP A 229 16.30 -1.82 2.15
N ASP A 230 17.07 -2.42 3.07
CA ASP A 230 17.51 -3.81 2.96
C ASP A 230 16.30 -4.75 2.81
N GLY A 231 16.33 -5.59 1.77
CA GLY A 231 15.29 -6.56 1.50
C GLY A 231 14.01 -5.99 0.88
N VAL A 232 13.98 -4.69 0.53
CA VAL A 232 12.86 -4.06 -0.18
C VAL A 232 12.73 -4.64 -1.60
N ILE A 233 11.49 -4.78 -2.04
CA ILE A 233 11.16 -5.13 -3.42
C ILE A 233 10.44 -3.94 -4.06
N TYR A 234 10.83 -3.58 -5.27
CA TYR A 234 10.17 -2.55 -6.06
C TYR A 234 9.38 -3.15 -7.21
N GLY A 235 8.14 -2.71 -7.37
CA GLY A 235 7.31 -3.02 -8.52
C GLY A 235 7.53 -2.04 -9.65
N GLU A 236 7.59 -2.51 -10.89
CA GLU A 236 7.81 -1.68 -12.07
C GLU A 236 6.86 -2.03 -13.22
N ALA A 237 6.39 -1.00 -13.91
CA ALA A 237 5.73 -1.12 -15.20
C ALA A 237 5.99 0.14 -16.05
N ALA A 238 6.14 -0.01 -17.36
CA ALA A 238 6.32 1.11 -18.30
C ALA A 238 7.45 2.09 -17.91
N GLY A 239 8.53 1.61 -17.31
CA GLY A 239 9.67 2.41 -16.85
C GLY A 239 9.43 3.19 -15.56
N LYS A 240 8.35 2.91 -14.83
CA LYS A 240 7.94 3.59 -13.59
C LYS A 240 7.84 2.61 -12.44
N LEU A 241 8.21 3.05 -11.24
CA LEU A 241 7.94 2.29 -10.03
C LEU A 241 6.49 2.48 -9.60
N ILE A 242 5.82 1.36 -9.33
CA ILE A 242 4.37 1.32 -9.06
C ILE A 242 4.02 0.82 -7.66
N PHE A 243 4.95 0.16 -6.97
CA PHE A 243 4.80 -0.21 -5.56
C PHE A 243 6.14 -0.44 -4.86
N ILE A 244 6.08 -0.48 -3.52
CA ILE A 244 7.11 -1.05 -2.64
C ILE A 244 6.54 -2.26 -1.90
N GLU A 245 7.35 -3.30 -1.71
CA GLU A 245 7.00 -4.51 -0.99
C GLU A 245 8.06 -4.84 0.09
N TYR A 246 7.57 -5.17 1.29
CA TYR A 246 8.35 -5.82 2.35
C TYR A 246 7.76 -7.19 2.67
N ALA A 247 8.56 -8.12 3.19
CA ALA A 247 8.02 -9.40 3.67
C ALA A 247 8.39 -9.72 5.12
N PHE A 248 7.42 -10.33 5.81
CA PHE A 248 7.45 -10.63 7.23
C PHE A 248 7.21 -12.12 7.43
N SER A 249 7.93 -12.74 8.36
CA SER A 249 7.73 -14.16 8.67
C SER A 249 6.42 -14.35 9.45
N GLN A 250 5.59 -15.31 9.04
CA GLN A 250 4.42 -15.71 9.83
C GLN A 250 4.84 -16.24 11.21
N GLN A 251 6.01 -16.87 11.30
CA GLN A 251 6.55 -17.37 12.57
C GLN A 251 6.93 -16.22 13.52
N ASP A 252 7.47 -15.12 13.00
CA ASP A 252 7.81 -13.96 13.83
C ASP A 252 6.54 -13.27 14.32
N LEU A 253 5.52 -13.16 13.45
CA LEU A 253 4.19 -12.68 13.84
C LEU A 253 3.56 -13.58 14.92
N ALA A 254 3.75 -14.90 14.84
CA ALA A 254 3.33 -15.84 15.89
C ALA A 254 4.12 -15.68 17.19
N GLY A 255 5.42 -15.39 17.08
CA GLY A 255 6.29 -15.12 18.21
C GLY A 255 6.05 -13.78 18.90
N GLY A 256 5.17 -12.93 18.36
CA GLY A 256 4.86 -11.61 18.92
C GLY A 256 5.91 -10.54 18.57
N ILE A 257 6.70 -10.76 17.54
CA ILE A 257 7.74 -9.82 17.13
C ILE A 257 7.10 -8.54 16.58
N SER A 258 7.56 -7.40 17.08
CA SER A 258 7.17 -6.07 16.61
C SER A 258 8.31 -5.41 15.85
N TRP A 259 7.97 -4.71 14.78
CA TRP A 259 8.85 -3.79 14.06
C TRP A 259 8.48 -2.37 14.47
N SER A 260 8.75 -2.06 15.74
CA SER A 260 8.41 -0.77 16.36
C SER A 260 9.37 0.35 15.98
N ALA A 261 10.59 0.00 15.59
CA ALA A 261 11.51 0.90 14.93
C ALA A 261 10.96 1.23 13.54
N ALA A 262 10.75 2.51 13.26
CA ALA A 262 10.19 3.00 12.00
C ALA A 262 10.97 2.45 10.80
N ILE A 263 10.34 1.53 10.05
CA ILE A 263 10.86 0.99 8.80
C ILE A 263 10.85 2.12 7.78
N PRO A 264 12.00 2.59 7.27
CA PRO A 264 12.04 3.75 6.39
C PRO A 264 11.38 3.44 5.04
N LEU A 265 10.59 4.39 4.53
CA LEU A 265 10.00 4.38 3.17
C LEU A 265 10.64 5.44 2.26
N SER A 266 11.76 6.01 2.69
CA SER A 266 12.41 7.17 2.07
C SER A 266 13.71 6.85 1.32
N GLY A 267 14.03 5.57 1.11
CA GLY A 267 15.20 5.15 0.31
C GLY A 267 15.16 5.67 -1.13
N ILE A 268 13.95 5.91 -1.65
CA ILE A 268 13.70 6.67 -2.88
C ILE A 268 12.51 7.63 -2.67
N PRO A 269 12.41 8.72 -3.44
CA PRO A 269 11.21 9.54 -3.46
C PRO A 269 10.01 8.71 -3.90
N ILE A 270 8.99 8.59 -3.06
CA ILE A 270 7.70 7.95 -3.38
C ILE A 270 6.55 8.97 -3.36
N PRO A 271 5.47 8.72 -4.09
CA PRO A 271 4.22 9.47 -3.93
C PRO A 271 3.42 8.95 -2.72
N PRO A 272 2.29 9.60 -2.37
CA PRO A 272 1.31 9.01 -1.48
C PRO A 272 0.91 7.59 -1.91
N ILE A 273 0.75 6.70 -0.92
CA ILE A 273 0.32 5.31 -1.13
C ILE A 273 -1.18 5.31 -1.42
N ASP A 274 -1.59 4.70 -2.54
CA ASP A 274 -2.99 4.60 -2.94
C ASP A 274 -3.68 3.43 -2.23
N ASN A 275 -3.06 2.24 -2.24
CA ASN A 275 -3.61 1.05 -1.60
C ASN A 275 -2.51 0.08 -1.15
N ILE A 276 -2.86 -0.74 -0.16
CA ILE A 276 -2.00 -1.72 0.46
C ILE A 276 -2.64 -3.11 0.38
N HIS A 277 -1.79 -4.12 0.23
CA HIS A 277 -2.16 -5.52 0.39
C HIS A 277 -1.25 -6.19 1.40
N VAL A 278 -1.84 -6.97 2.32
CA VAL A 278 -1.12 -7.82 3.28
C VAL A 278 -1.44 -9.27 2.94
N LEU A 279 -0.53 -9.94 2.25
CA LEU A 279 -0.82 -11.21 1.58
C LEU A 279 0.01 -12.36 2.15
N HIS A 280 -0.67 -13.44 2.50
CA HIS A 280 -0.02 -14.64 3.01
C HIS A 280 0.44 -15.55 1.88
N PHE A 281 1.71 -15.96 1.91
CA PHE A 281 2.32 -16.94 1.03
C PHE A 281 2.73 -18.16 1.85
N GLY A 282 2.19 -19.34 1.53
CA GLY A 282 2.52 -20.57 2.24
C GLY A 282 1.88 -21.81 1.61
N THR A 283 2.28 -22.98 2.10
CA THR A 283 1.63 -24.24 1.74
C THR A 283 0.35 -24.47 2.55
N ASP A 284 -0.58 -25.23 1.95
CA ASP A 284 -1.82 -25.66 2.61
C ASP A 284 -1.58 -26.23 4.01
N GLY A 285 -2.31 -25.71 5.01
CA GLY A 285 -2.22 -26.18 6.40
C GLY A 285 -0.89 -25.89 7.11
N SER A 286 0.02 -25.12 6.49
CA SER A 286 1.30 -24.72 7.08
C SER A 286 1.15 -23.47 7.95
N THR A 287 1.72 -23.51 9.16
CA THR A 287 1.98 -22.33 10.00
C THR A 287 3.32 -21.67 9.69
N ARG A 288 4.01 -22.15 8.64
CA ARG A 288 5.31 -21.67 8.18
C ARG A 288 5.13 -21.06 6.79
N GLY A 289 4.74 -19.79 6.78
CA GLY A 289 4.63 -18.95 5.59
C GLY A 289 5.24 -17.57 5.80
N SER A 290 5.01 -16.69 4.84
CA SER A 290 5.42 -15.29 4.90
C SER A 290 4.26 -14.38 4.52
N TYR A 291 4.24 -13.18 5.06
CA TYR A 291 3.36 -12.10 4.64
C TYR A 291 4.12 -11.10 3.81
N THR A 292 3.59 -10.70 2.65
CA THR A 292 4.09 -9.52 1.94
C THR A 292 3.18 -8.34 2.22
N VAL A 293 3.76 -7.14 2.33
CA VAL A 293 3.04 -5.87 2.45
C VAL A 293 3.36 -5.07 1.20
N HIS A 294 2.45 -5.09 0.23
CA HIS A 294 2.57 -4.31 -1.01
C HIS A 294 1.94 -2.95 -0.79
N MET A 295 2.65 -1.88 -1.12
CA MET A 295 2.20 -0.49 -1.03
C MET A 295 2.19 0.10 -2.44
N TYR A 296 1.03 0.10 -3.09
CA TYR A 296 0.87 0.57 -4.46
C TYR A 296 0.65 2.08 -4.52
N PHE A 297 1.23 2.69 -5.54
CA PHE A 297 1.10 4.12 -5.85
C PHE A 297 0.01 4.41 -6.89
N LEU A 298 -0.60 3.35 -7.42
CA LEU A 298 -1.65 3.40 -8.42
C LEU A 298 -2.96 2.83 -7.86
N PRO A 299 -4.12 3.35 -8.29
CA PRO A 299 -5.41 2.75 -8.02
C PRO A 299 -5.46 1.26 -8.38
N GLU A 300 -6.02 0.46 -7.46
CA GLU A 300 -6.16 -1.00 -7.58
C GLU A 300 -6.79 -1.43 -8.92
N GLU A 301 -7.84 -0.72 -9.33
CA GLU A 301 -8.57 -0.98 -10.57
C GLU A 301 -7.74 -0.80 -11.84
N ILE A 302 -6.67 0.00 -11.79
CA ILE A 302 -5.82 0.27 -12.95
C ILE A 302 -4.89 -0.91 -13.18
N TYR A 303 -4.10 -1.28 -12.18
CA TYR A 303 -3.05 -2.28 -12.37
C TYR A 303 -3.61 -3.71 -12.41
N LEU A 304 -4.67 -4.01 -11.66
CA LEU A 304 -5.30 -5.35 -11.69
C LEU A 304 -5.92 -5.68 -13.05
N ALA A 305 -6.26 -4.67 -13.86
CA ALA A 305 -6.78 -4.86 -15.22
C ALA A 305 -5.68 -5.15 -16.27
N TRP A 306 -4.40 -5.11 -15.90
CA TRP A 306 -3.31 -5.34 -16.86
C TRP A 306 -3.11 -6.81 -17.14
N GLU A 307 -3.52 -7.24 -18.32
CA GLU A 307 -3.20 -8.56 -18.89
C GLU A 307 -1.78 -8.62 -19.49
N SER A 308 -1.20 -7.46 -19.79
CA SER A 308 0.14 -7.30 -20.36
C SER A 308 0.72 -5.95 -19.93
N GLU A 309 2.01 -5.75 -20.17
CA GLU A 309 2.66 -4.49 -19.79
C GLU A 309 1.97 -3.29 -20.46
N PRO A 310 1.55 -2.26 -19.67
CA PRO A 310 1.01 -1.05 -20.24
C PRO A 310 2.11 -0.31 -21.02
N SER A 311 1.74 0.32 -22.13
CA SER A 311 2.70 1.08 -22.94
C SER A 311 3.17 2.38 -22.26
N THR A 312 2.39 2.93 -21.32
CA THR A 312 2.64 4.21 -20.63
C THR A 312 1.92 4.24 -19.28
N LEU A 313 2.45 5.04 -18.35
CA LEU A 313 1.83 5.41 -17.06
C LEU A 313 1.95 6.91 -16.80
#